data_AF-M6GLW1-F1
#
_entry.id   AF-M6GLW1-F1
#
_cell.length_a   1.000
_cell.length_b   1.000
_cell.length_c   1.000
_cell.angle_alpha   90.00
_cell.angle_beta   90.00
_cell.angle_gamma   90.00
#
_symmetry.space_group_name_H-M   'P 1'
#
loop_
_entity.id
_entity.type
_entity.pdbx_description
1 polymer ?
#
loop_
_entity_poly.entity_id
_entity_poly.type
_entity_poly.pdbx_seq_one_letter_code
_entity_poly.pdbx_strand_id
1 'polypeptide(L)'
;MIIAGRGGGSFEDLMAFNDEKVVRAYANSRVPIISAVGHQTDVLLSDFAADHFTPTPTAAAEYAIPKEEDVLQFLSQLEGRIKSSLVTKISSNRDRLRLLSGKFIFKEPMQLLNQRSQRVDEIGIRLQKALSNKLNLARVRLERYQNLTSRIQNILFHKNKKLNFGLAKWKIFLPRLR
;
A
#
# COMPACT_ATOMS: atom_id res chain seq x y z
N MET A 1 -32.48 5.93 -32.03
CA MET A 1 -33.84 6.42 -32.31
C MET A 1 -33.98 6.61 -33.81
N ILE A 2 -35.16 6.35 -34.36
CA ILE A 2 -35.51 6.48 -35.78
C ILE A 2 -36.57 7.58 -35.88
N ILE A 3 -36.41 8.51 -36.83
CA ILE A 3 -37.48 9.43 -37.21
C ILE A 3 -37.99 8.95 -38.57
N ALA A 4 -39.22 8.47 -38.60
CA ALA A 4 -39.88 8.10 -39.83
C ALA A 4 -40.69 9.29 -40.32
N GLY A 5 -40.12 10.05 -41.25
CA GLY A 5 -40.71 11.27 -41.76
C GLY A 5 -41.00 11.19 -43.25
N ARG A 6 -42.02 11.94 -43.68
CA ARG A 6 -42.28 12.24 -45.08
C ARG A 6 -42.63 13.72 -45.22
N GLY A 7 -42.21 14.34 -46.32
CA GLY A 7 -42.67 15.69 -46.69
C GLY A 7 -44.13 15.69 -47.18
N GLY A 8 -44.56 16.80 -47.78
CA GLY A 8 -45.92 16.95 -48.32
C GLY A 8 -46.29 15.90 -49.39
N GLY A 9 -47.58 15.59 -49.47
CA GLY A 9 -48.18 14.61 -50.39
C GLY A 9 -49.68 14.54 -50.13
N SER A 10 -50.44 13.90 -51.02
CA SER A 10 -51.87 13.66 -50.77
C SER A 10 -52.07 12.54 -49.73
N PHE A 11 -53.30 12.30 -49.29
CA PHE A 11 -53.56 11.20 -48.37
C PHE A 11 -53.27 9.83 -49.02
N GLU A 12 -53.55 9.68 -50.31
CA GLU A 12 -53.30 8.46 -51.08
C GLU A 12 -51.82 8.08 -51.07
N ASP A 13 -50.99 9.10 -51.14
CA ASP A 13 -49.55 9.02 -51.05
C ASP A 13 -49.13 8.35 -49.72
N LEU A 14 -49.81 8.66 -48.61
CA LEU A 14 -49.51 8.16 -47.26
C LEU A 14 -49.97 6.71 -47.03
N MET A 15 -50.73 6.09 -47.95
CA MET A 15 -51.33 4.77 -47.74
C MET A 15 -50.32 3.64 -47.53
N ALA A 16 -49.09 3.77 -48.02
CA ALA A 16 -48.02 2.81 -47.75
C ALA A 16 -47.74 2.63 -46.25
N PHE A 17 -48.02 3.64 -45.44
CA PHE A 17 -47.84 3.62 -43.98
C PHE A 17 -49.00 2.94 -43.23
N ASN A 18 -50.09 2.60 -43.92
CA ASN A 18 -51.16 1.75 -43.40
C ASN A 18 -50.96 0.26 -43.71
N ASP A 19 -49.91 -0.13 -44.44
CA ASP A 19 -49.62 -1.53 -44.72
C ASP A 19 -49.29 -2.29 -43.42
N GLU A 20 -49.93 -3.45 -43.21
CA GLU A 20 -49.74 -4.30 -42.05
C GLU A 20 -48.25 -4.60 -41.78
N LYS A 21 -47.45 -4.80 -42.82
CA LYS A 21 -46.01 -5.08 -42.69
C LYS A 21 -45.26 -3.90 -42.08
N VAL A 22 -45.63 -2.66 -42.45
CA VAL A 22 -45.02 -1.44 -41.92
C VAL A 22 -45.42 -1.24 -40.46
N VAL A 23 -46.71 -1.37 -40.15
CA VAL A 23 -47.23 -1.25 -38.78
C VAL A 23 -46.58 -2.29 -37.85
N ARG A 24 -46.48 -3.55 -38.31
CA ARG A 24 -45.78 -4.60 -37.54
C ARG A 24 -44.29 -4.33 -37.42
N ALA A 25 -43.64 -3.72 -38.41
CA ALA A 25 -42.24 -3.33 -38.31
C ALA A 25 -42.03 -2.23 -37.25
N TYR A 26 -42.95 -1.27 -37.18
CA TYR A 26 -42.93 -0.22 -36.14
C TYR A 26 -43.10 -0.84 -34.75
N ALA A 27 -44.17 -1.60 -34.55
CA ALA A 27 -44.51 -2.19 -33.25
C ALA A 27 -43.44 -3.16 -32.72
N ASN A 28 -42.71 -3.84 -33.61
CA ASN A 28 -41.65 -4.78 -33.23
C ASN A 28 -40.24 -4.15 -33.19
N SER A 29 -40.13 -2.83 -33.40
CA SER A 29 -38.82 -2.17 -33.38
C SER A 29 -38.22 -2.15 -31.97
N ARG A 30 -36.92 -2.47 -31.87
CA ARG A 30 -36.15 -2.32 -30.62
C ARG A 30 -35.56 -0.91 -30.47
N VAL A 31 -35.59 -0.11 -31.53
CA VAL A 31 -35.12 1.26 -31.54
C VAL A 31 -36.35 2.17 -31.54
N PRO A 32 -36.46 3.14 -30.62
CA PRO A 32 -37.63 4.01 -30.56
C PRO A 32 -37.87 4.74 -31.88
N ILE A 33 -39.12 4.80 -32.33
CA ILE A 33 -39.57 5.41 -33.58
C ILE A 33 -40.46 6.62 -33.27
N ILE A 34 -40.09 7.76 -33.85
CA ILE A 34 -40.96 8.94 -33.93
C ILE A 34 -41.58 8.98 -35.33
N SER A 35 -42.91 8.93 -35.41
CA SER A 35 -43.62 9.12 -36.67
C SER A 35 -43.83 10.60 -36.96
N ALA A 36 -43.53 10.99 -38.19
CA ALA A 36 -43.61 12.36 -38.71
C ALA A 36 -44.05 12.36 -40.18
N VAL A 37 -44.95 11.44 -40.53
CA VAL A 37 -45.33 11.12 -41.92
C VAL A 37 -46.58 11.87 -42.38
N GLY A 38 -47.59 12.01 -41.52
CA GLY A 38 -48.87 12.67 -41.83
C GLY A 38 -49.01 14.07 -41.22
N HIS A 39 -49.97 14.84 -41.73
CA HIS A 39 -50.39 16.09 -41.08
C HIS A 39 -51.32 15.80 -39.91
N GLN A 40 -51.68 16.83 -39.14
CA GLN A 40 -52.55 16.72 -37.97
C GLN A 40 -53.93 16.10 -38.29
N THR A 41 -54.35 16.10 -39.56
CA THR A 41 -55.61 15.52 -40.05
C THR A 41 -55.48 14.11 -40.60
N ASP A 42 -54.27 13.67 -40.95
CA ASP A 42 -54.03 12.41 -41.65
C ASP A 42 -53.55 11.37 -40.63
N VAL A 43 -54.47 10.63 -40.04
CA VAL A 43 -54.14 9.62 -39.03
C VAL A 43 -53.80 8.29 -39.72
N LEU A 44 -52.56 7.80 -39.51
CA LEU A 44 -52.08 6.54 -40.09
C LEU A 44 -51.95 5.44 -39.03
N LEU A 45 -52.12 4.17 -39.43
CA LEU A 45 -51.96 3.02 -38.54
C LEU A 45 -50.54 2.91 -37.99
N SER A 46 -49.52 3.30 -38.77
CA SER A 46 -48.13 3.33 -38.30
C SER A 46 -47.91 4.35 -37.17
N ASP A 47 -48.69 5.44 -37.13
CA ASP A 47 -48.55 6.47 -36.09
C ASP A 47 -48.94 5.93 -34.72
N PHE A 48 -49.94 5.05 -34.67
CA PHE A 48 -50.34 4.36 -33.44
C PHE A 48 -49.34 3.28 -32.99
N ALA A 49 -48.56 2.74 -33.92
CA ALA A 49 -47.52 1.76 -33.63
C ALA A 49 -46.16 2.40 -33.28
N ALA A 50 -46.00 3.70 -33.52
CA ALA A 50 -44.80 4.45 -33.16
C ALA A 50 -44.78 4.80 -31.66
N ASP A 51 -43.58 5.04 -31.11
CA ASP A 51 -43.42 5.46 -29.71
C ASP A 51 -43.88 6.91 -29.50
N HIS A 52 -43.77 7.75 -30.52
CA HIS A 52 -44.21 9.14 -30.50
C HIS A 52 -44.68 9.61 -31.87
N PHE A 53 -45.72 10.44 -31.90
CA PHE A 53 -46.19 11.10 -33.11
C PHE A 53 -45.89 12.60 -33.04
N THR A 54 -45.42 13.13 -34.17
CA THR A 54 -45.26 14.57 -34.39
C THR A 54 -45.82 14.93 -35.77
N PRO A 55 -46.38 16.14 -35.95
CA PRO A 55 -47.02 16.52 -37.20
C PRO A 55 -46.04 16.86 -38.33
N THR A 56 -44.75 17.06 -38.04
CA THR A 56 -43.75 17.41 -39.05
C THR A 56 -42.39 16.77 -38.75
N PRO A 57 -41.59 16.43 -39.77
CA PRO A 57 -40.22 15.94 -39.55
C PRO A 57 -39.35 16.91 -38.75
N THR A 58 -39.58 18.22 -38.87
CA THR A 58 -38.87 19.24 -38.08
C THR A 58 -39.22 19.14 -36.60
N ALA A 59 -40.50 18.98 -36.26
CA ALA A 59 -40.93 18.80 -34.87
C ALA A 59 -40.39 17.50 -34.26
N ALA A 60 -40.30 16.42 -35.04
CA ALA A 60 -39.62 15.19 -34.61
C ALA A 60 -38.15 15.44 -34.30
N ALA A 61 -37.45 16.20 -35.14
CA ALA A 61 -36.04 16.55 -34.92
C ALA A 61 -35.84 17.44 -33.69
N GLU A 62 -36.74 18.40 -33.45
CA GLU A 62 -36.69 19.23 -32.23
C GLU A 62 -36.94 18.40 -30.97
N TYR A 63 -37.89 17.47 -31.00
CA TYR A 63 -38.15 16.56 -29.88
C TYR A 63 -36.97 15.60 -29.62
N ALA A 64 -36.29 15.20 -30.69
CA ALA A 64 -35.17 14.26 -30.66
C ALA A 64 -33.90 14.79 -29.98
N ILE A 65 -33.73 16.11 -29.95
CA ILE A 65 -32.50 16.77 -29.57
C ILE A 65 -32.64 17.31 -28.14
N PRO A 66 -31.63 17.13 -27.27
CA PRO A 66 -31.65 17.72 -25.93
C PRO A 66 -31.72 19.25 -25.99
N LYS A 67 -32.44 19.87 -25.06
CA LYS A 67 -32.52 21.33 -24.98
C LYS A 67 -31.17 21.92 -24.58
N GLU A 68 -30.86 23.09 -25.12
CA GLU A 68 -29.62 23.81 -24.80
C GLU A 68 -29.45 24.04 -23.28
N GLU A 69 -30.54 24.38 -22.60
CA GLU A 69 -30.58 24.59 -21.15
C GLU A 69 -30.15 23.34 -20.36
N ASP A 70 -30.59 22.16 -20.77
CA ASP A 70 -30.25 20.89 -20.12
C ASP A 70 -28.75 20.59 -20.28
N VAL A 71 -28.21 20.86 -21.46
CA VAL A 71 -26.77 20.68 -21.76
C VAL A 71 -25.93 21.67 -20.95
N LEU A 72 -26.33 22.94 -20.90
CA LEU A 72 -25.64 23.97 -20.11
C LEU A 72 -25.69 23.65 -18.61
N GLN A 73 -26.83 23.18 -18.11
CA GLN A 73 -26.96 22.76 -16.71
C GLN A 73 -26.04 21.57 -16.41
N PHE A 74 -25.99 20.57 -17.30
CA PHE A 74 -25.10 19.42 -17.17
C PHE A 74 -23.62 19.84 -17.15
N LEU A 75 -23.21 20.73 -18.04
CA LEU A 75 -21.85 21.28 -18.07
C LEU A 75 -21.50 22.04 -16.79
N SER A 76 -22.41 22.88 -16.29
CA SER A 76 -22.23 23.61 -15.02
C SER A 76 -22.08 22.67 -13.83
N GLN A 77 -22.86 21.59 -13.77
CA GLN A 77 -22.72 20.56 -12.74
C GLN A 77 -21.37 19.84 -12.82
N LEU A 78 -20.90 19.50 -14.02
CA LEU A 78 -19.59 18.90 -14.21
C LEU A 78 -18.46 19.83 -13.76
N GLU A 79 -18.54 21.11 -14.13
CA GLU A 79 -17.58 22.13 -13.71
C GLU A 79 -17.52 22.25 -12.18
N GLY A 80 -18.68 22.31 -11.52
CA GLY A 80 -18.78 22.33 -10.07
C GLY A 80 -18.11 21.10 -9.42
N ARG A 81 -18.38 19.90 -9.94
CA ARG A 81 -17.77 18.66 -9.45
C ARG A 81 -16.25 18.65 -9.59
N ILE A 82 -15.73 19.12 -10.72
CA ILE A 82 -14.28 19.22 -10.97
C ILE A 82 -13.65 20.20 -9.98
N LYS A 83 -14.24 21.38 -9.81
CA LYS A 83 -13.77 22.41 -8.86
C LYS A 83 -13.72 21.86 -7.44
N SER A 84 -14.79 21.25 -6.96
CA SER A 84 -14.85 20.66 -5.61
C SER A 84 -13.80 19.56 -5.43
N SER A 85 -13.67 18.65 -6.40
CA SER A 85 -12.67 17.58 -6.36
C SER A 85 -11.24 18.11 -6.28
N LEU A 86 -10.91 19.14 -7.08
CA LEU A 86 -9.60 19.79 -7.05
C LEU A 86 -9.31 20.43 -5.69
N VAL A 87 -10.26 21.17 -5.12
CA VAL A 87 -10.11 21.80 -3.80
C VAL A 87 -9.83 20.74 -2.73
N THR A 88 -10.61 19.67 -2.69
CA THR A 88 -10.41 18.56 -1.73
C THR A 88 -9.05 17.89 -1.92
N LYS A 89 -8.63 17.67 -3.17
CA LYS A 89 -7.35 17.04 -3.48
C LYS A 89 -6.16 17.92 -3.07
N ILE A 90 -6.25 19.22 -3.32
CA ILE A 90 -5.20 20.18 -2.92
C ILE A 90 -5.12 20.27 -1.40
N SER A 91 -6.25 20.36 -0.69
CA SER A 91 -6.27 20.41 0.77
C SER A 91 -5.65 19.17 1.40
N SER A 92 -6.10 17.98 0.99
CA SER A 92 -5.55 16.71 1.51
C SER A 92 -4.05 16.54 1.25
N ASN A 93 -3.56 16.98 0.09
CA ASN A 93 -2.13 16.98 -0.20
C ASN A 93 -1.36 17.99 0.66
N ARG A 94 -1.90 19.20 0.89
CA ARG A 94 -1.30 20.20 1.78
C ARG A 94 -1.23 19.68 3.22
N ASP A 95 -2.29 19.04 3.70
CA ASP A 95 -2.31 18.48 5.06
C ASP A 95 -1.34 17.32 5.20
N ARG A 96 -1.25 16.43 4.20
CA ARG A 96 -0.24 15.38 4.15
C ARG A 96 1.17 15.94 4.17
N LEU A 97 1.43 16.99 3.40
CA LEU A 97 2.74 17.66 3.37
C LEU A 97 3.07 18.29 4.73
N ARG A 98 2.12 19.00 5.36
CA ARG A 98 2.27 19.55 6.71
C ARG A 98 2.56 18.49 7.76
N LEU A 99 1.87 17.36 7.71
CA LEU A 99 2.11 16.24 8.61
C LEU A 99 3.51 15.67 8.42
N LEU A 100 3.95 15.47 7.18
CA LEU A 100 5.29 14.97 6.88
C LEU A 100 6.38 15.96 7.28
N SER A 101 6.24 17.25 6.94
CA SER A 101 7.19 18.30 7.35
C SER A 101 7.19 18.55 8.85
N GLY A 102 6.07 18.26 9.53
CA GLY A 102 5.94 18.36 10.97
C GLY A 102 6.61 17.22 11.73
N LYS A 103 6.96 16.10 11.07
CA LYS A 103 7.62 14.97 11.73
C LYS A 103 8.98 15.36 12.28
N PHE A 104 9.20 15.00 13.54
CA PHE A 104 10.44 15.22 14.29
C PHE A 104 11.71 14.75 13.54
N ILE A 105 11.60 13.71 12.72
CA ILE A 105 12.69 13.17 11.89
C ILE A 105 13.28 14.23 10.94
N PHE A 106 12.47 15.17 10.45
CA PHE A 106 12.93 16.26 9.58
C PHE A 106 13.33 17.52 10.33
N LYS A 107 12.94 17.66 11.60
CA LYS A 107 13.28 18.83 12.42
C LYS A 107 14.62 18.67 13.13
N GLU A 108 14.88 17.50 13.72
CA GLU A 108 16.12 17.24 14.47
C GLU A 108 16.71 15.85 14.19
N PRO A 109 17.07 15.55 12.92
CA PRO A 109 17.67 14.26 12.56
C PRO A 109 18.97 13.99 13.34
N MET A 110 19.76 15.04 13.60
CA MET A 110 21.00 14.95 14.36
C MET A 110 20.79 14.54 15.81
N GLN A 111 19.70 14.98 16.45
CA GLN A 111 19.44 14.62 17.84
C GLN A 111 19.13 13.12 17.98
N LEU A 112 18.41 12.54 17.01
CA LEU A 112 18.09 11.13 16.96
C LEU A 112 19.34 10.26 16.65
N LEU A 113 20.25 10.76 15.81
CA LEU A 113 21.56 10.13 15.57
C LEU A 113 22.48 10.23 16.78
N ASN A 114 22.53 11.39 17.45
CA ASN A 114 23.34 11.60 18.64
C ASN A 114 22.95 10.65 19.77
N GLN A 115 21.64 10.47 20.02
CA GLN A 115 21.17 9.50 21.01
C GLN A 115 21.59 8.06 20.68
N ARG A 116 21.60 7.69 19.39
CA ARG A 116 22.06 6.37 18.96
C ARG A 116 23.57 6.23 19.11
N SER A 117 24.34 7.26 18.74
CA SER A 117 25.79 7.29 18.91
C SER A 117 26.17 7.14 20.39
N GLN A 118 25.54 7.93 21.27
CA GLN A 118 25.78 7.86 22.71
C GLN A 118 25.48 6.47 23.27
N ARG A 119 24.43 5.80 22.77
CA ARG A 119 24.09 4.43 23.16
C ARG A 119 25.15 3.42 22.72
N VAL A 120 25.72 3.60 21.54
CA VAL A 120 26.84 2.78 21.04
C VAL A 120 28.09 2.99 21.91
N ASP A 121 28.40 4.23 22.26
CA ASP A 121 29.53 4.57 23.12
C ASP A 121 29.38 3.96 24.52
N GLU A 122 28.19 4.07 25.12
CA GLU A 122 27.88 3.45 26.42
C GLU A 122 28.05 1.92 26.40
N ILE A 123 27.56 1.27 25.34
CA ILE A 123 27.74 -0.18 25.15
C ILE A 123 29.23 -0.52 24.99
N GLY A 124 29.99 0.29 24.24
CA GLY A 124 31.43 0.13 24.07
C GLY A 124 32.19 0.20 25.40
N ILE A 125 31.88 1.21 26.22
CA ILE A 125 32.48 1.37 27.57
C ILE A 125 32.13 0.17 28.47
N ARG A 126 30.87 -0.28 28.46
CA ARG A 126 30.43 -1.44 29.25
C ARG A 126 31.13 -2.72 28.80
N LEU A 127 31.29 -2.92 27.49
CA LEU A 127 31.99 -4.07 26.94
C LEU A 127 33.46 -4.08 27.36
N GLN A 128 34.16 -2.94 27.25
CA GLN A 128 35.55 -2.82 27.69
C GLN A 128 35.71 -3.14 29.18
N LYS A 129 34.84 -2.62 30.04
CA LYS A 129 34.84 -2.92 31.48
C LYS A 129 34.56 -4.40 31.77
N ALA A 130 33.61 -5.01 31.06
CA ALA A 130 33.31 -6.42 31.24
C ALA A 130 34.49 -7.31 30.82
N LEU A 131 35.16 -6.96 29.70
CA LEU A 131 36.32 -7.68 29.20
C LEU A 131 37.52 -7.57 30.15
N SER A 132 37.84 -6.36 30.61
CA SER A 132 38.95 -6.14 31.54
C SER A 132 38.73 -6.86 32.86
N ASN A 133 37.51 -6.82 33.41
CA ASN A 133 37.15 -7.59 34.60
C ASN A 133 37.33 -9.10 34.38
N LYS A 134 36.87 -9.62 33.24
CA LYS A 134 36.99 -11.05 32.92
C LYS A 134 38.45 -11.48 32.75
N LEU A 135 39.29 -10.66 32.11
CA LEU A 135 40.73 -10.90 31.98
C LEU A 135 41.44 -10.85 33.33
N ASN A 136 41.11 -9.89 34.20
CA ASN A 136 41.68 -9.80 35.55
C ASN A 136 41.33 -11.02 36.40
N LEU A 137 40.07 -11.46 36.38
CA LEU A 137 39.65 -12.69 37.06
C LEU A 137 40.39 -13.93 36.55
N ALA A 138 40.60 -14.02 35.23
CA ALA A 138 41.37 -15.10 34.63
C ALA A 138 42.85 -15.07 35.07
N ARG A 139 43.47 -13.88 35.10
CA ARG A 139 44.85 -13.70 35.61
C ARG A 139 44.99 -14.12 37.06
N VAL A 140 44.11 -13.64 37.94
CA VAL A 140 44.11 -14.00 39.37
C VAL A 140 43.94 -15.51 39.55
N ARG A 141 43.08 -16.16 38.75
CA ARG A 141 42.91 -17.61 38.79
C ARG A 141 44.19 -18.34 38.35
N LEU A 142 44.86 -17.85 37.31
CA LEU A 142 46.11 -18.41 36.81
C LEU A 142 47.26 -18.29 37.83
N GLU A 143 47.39 -17.13 38.48
CA GLU A 143 48.34 -16.92 39.58
C GLU A 143 48.08 -17.87 40.75
N ARG A 144 46.81 -18.11 41.10
CA ARG A 144 46.48 -19.11 42.15
C ARG A 144 46.96 -20.51 41.77
N TYR A 145 46.75 -20.95 40.52
CA TYR A 145 47.23 -22.26 40.06
C TYR A 145 48.76 -22.36 40.07
N GLN A 146 49.45 -21.29 39.65
CA GLN A 146 50.92 -21.24 39.72
C GLN A 146 51.41 -21.34 41.16
N ASN A 147 50.83 -20.56 42.08
CA ASN A 147 51.18 -20.62 43.50
C ASN A 147 50.90 -21.99 44.12
N LEU A 148 49.79 -22.64 43.76
CA LEU A 148 49.48 -23.99 44.24
C LEU A 148 50.52 -25.00 43.76
N THR A 149 50.89 -24.92 42.48
CA THR A 149 51.91 -25.79 41.87
C THR A 149 53.26 -25.62 42.56
N SER A 150 53.70 -24.38 42.80
CA SER A 150 54.95 -24.08 43.52
C SER A 150 54.93 -24.62 44.96
N ARG A 151 53.80 -24.50 45.67
CA ARG A 151 53.65 -25.08 47.02
C ARG A 151 53.74 -26.60 47.00
N ILE A 152 53.09 -27.25 46.04
CA ILE A 152 53.15 -28.71 45.86
C ILE A 152 54.59 -29.15 45.56
N GLN A 153 55.28 -28.46 44.63
CA GLN A 153 56.68 -28.74 44.31
C GLN A 153 57.59 -28.61 45.54
N ASN A 154 57.42 -27.56 46.36
CA ASN A 154 58.17 -27.39 47.60
C ASN A 154 57.90 -28.52 48.61
N ILE A 155 56.63 -28.93 48.79
CA ILE A 155 56.28 -30.05 49.68
C ILE A 155 56.92 -31.35 49.19
N LEU A 156 56.82 -31.63 47.89
CA LEU A 156 57.42 -32.81 47.27
C LEU A 156 58.95 -32.80 47.44
N PHE A 157 59.61 -31.67 47.21
CA PHE A 157 61.04 -31.51 47.40
C PHE A 157 61.47 -31.82 48.84
N HIS A 158 60.78 -31.26 49.83
CA HIS A 158 61.07 -31.53 51.24
C HIS A 158 60.80 -32.99 51.65
N LYS A 159 59.71 -33.60 51.16
CA LYS A 159 59.43 -35.03 51.40
C LYS A 159 60.52 -35.91 50.78
N ASN A 160 60.93 -35.62 49.54
CA ASN A 160 61.94 -36.39 48.83
C ASN A 160 63.32 -36.27 49.52
N LYS A 161 63.68 -35.07 50.00
CA LYS A 161 64.87 -34.85 50.81
C LYS A 161 64.83 -35.65 52.13
N LYS A 162 63.69 -35.68 52.83
CA LYS A 162 63.50 -36.49 54.05
C LYS A 162 63.61 -37.99 53.76
N LEU A 163 62.99 -38.47 52.68
CA LEU A 163 63.09 -39.87 52.25
C LEU A 163 64.54 -40.25 51.94
N ASN A 164 65.25 -39.43 51.17
CA ASN A 164 66.65 -39.66 50.83
C ASN A 164 67.54 -39.66 52.07
N PHE A 165 67.29 -38.78 53.03
CA PHE A 165 68.00 -38.78 54.31
C PHE A 165 67.70 -40.03 55.15
N GLY A 166 66.44 -40.48 55.17
CA GLY A 166 66.03 -41.73 55.80
C GLY A 166 66.68 -42.96 55.17
N LEU A 167 66.68 -43.03 53.84
CA LEU A 167 67.34 -44.09 53.06
C LEU A 167 68.87 -44.08 53.25
N ALA A 168 69.50 -42.91 53.33
CA ALA A 168 70.92 -42.78 53.64
C ALA A 168 71.23 -43.28 55.06
N LYS A 169 70.41 -42.92 56.07
CA LYS A 169 70.53 -43.46 57.43
C LYS A 169 70.32 -44.97 57.47
N TRP A 170 69.32 -45.50 56.76
CA TRP A 170 69.08 -46.94 56.65
C TRP A 170 70.26 -47.69 56.00
N LYS A 171 70.87 -47.12 54.95
CA LYS A 171 72.10 -47.66 54.34
C LYS A 171 73.31 -47.66 55.28
N ILE A 172 73.40 -46.69 56.19
CA ILE A 172 74.46 -46.64 57.22
C ILE A 172 74.21 -47.68 58.33
N PHE A 173 72.94 -47.97 58.64
CA PHE A 173 72.56 -48.91 59.70
C PHE A 173 72.49 -50.38 59.27
N LEU A 174 72.64 -50.68 57.97
CA LEU A 174 72.84 -52.03 57.46
C LEU A 174 74.36 -52.35 57.50
N PRO A 175 74.84 -53.19 58.44
CA PRO A 175 76.18 -53.75 58.32
C PRO A 175 76.20 -54.63 57.08
N ARG A 176 77.32 -54.65 56.36
CA ARG A 176 77.60 -55.60 55.27
C ARG A 176 77.16 -57.01 55.69
N LEU A 177 76.02 -57.47 55.18
CA LEU A 177 75.80 -58.88 54.96
C LEU A 177 76.61 -59.21 53.70
N ARG A 178 77.52 -60.17 53.87
CA ARG A 178 78.48 -60.68 52.88
C ARG A 178 77.82 -61.04 51.55
#